data_AF-A0A6J4QG82-F1
#
_entry.id   AF-A0A6J4QG82-F1
#
_cell.length_a   1.000
_cell.length_b   1.000
_cell.length_c   1.000
_cell.angle_alpha   90.00
_cell.angle_beta   90.00
_cell.angle_gamma   90.00
#
_symmetry.space_group_name_H-M   'P 1'
#
loop_
_entity.id
_entity.type
_entity.pdbx_description
1 polymer ?
#
loop_
_entity_poly.entity_id
_entity_poly.type
_entity_poly.pdbx_seq_one_letter_code
_entity_poly.pdbx_strand_id
1 'polypeptide(L)'
;MTGWKGVFIGSLTLLSGLLLAAAATAGDPETRLLKASEGLQMPGSEADSDWWYVSYPDEDELPSVEGFPDLTGCDSPEGGISRQDFDATLDRLGDVQPWMDEGQRRSARGFARLQRLFHRRYDELAVYRCETGTAEVPIYFVGRDEDGLSGLMTINIET
;
A
#
# COMPACT_ATOMS: atom_id res chain seq x y z
N MET A 1 -25.33 -77.67 -24.80
CA MET A 1 -23.87 -77.57 -24.60
C MET A 1 -23.49 -76.10 -24.61
N THR A 2 -23.12 -75.60 -23.43
CA THR A 2 -22.09 -74.57 -23.13
C THR A 2 -21.77 -73.48 -24.16
N GLY A 3 -21.91 -72.21 -23.74
CA GLY A 3 -21.32 -71.05 -24.41
C GLY A 3 -21.41 -69.77 -23.58
N TRP A 4 -20.48 -69.61 -22.65
CA TRP A 4 -20.28 -68.50 -21.71
C TRP A 4 -19.55 -67.32 -22.40
N LYS A 5 -19.89 -66.07 -22.05
CA LYS A 5 -19.09 -64.81 -22.06
C LYS A 5 -20.09 -63.65 -21.91
N GLY A 6 -19.97 -62.66 -21.04
CA GLY A 6 -18.88 -62.18 -20.20
C GLY A 6 -19.17 -60.70 -19.98
N VAL A 7 -19.36 -60.31 -18.71
CA VAL A 7 -19.68 -58.96 -18.21
C VAL A 7 -18.49 -58.02 -18.37
N PHE A 8 -18.72 -56.74 -18.69
CA PHE A 8 -17.97 -55.61 -18.12
C PHE A 8 -18.84 -54.34 -18.17
N ILE A 9 -19.51 -54.01 -17.05
CA ILE A 9 -20.03 -52.67 -16.76
C ILE A 9 -18.97 -52.02 -15.88
N GLY A 10 -18.11 -51.20 -16.48
CA GLY A 10 -17.13 -50.40 -15.78
C GLY A 10 -17.76 -49.07 -15.38
N SER A 11 -17.90 -48.87 -14.07
CA SER A 11 -18.38 -47.66 -13.41
C SER A 11 -17.59 -46.42 -13.84
N LEU A 12 -18.26 -45.43 -14.42
CA LEU A 12 -17.73 -44.07 -14.61
C LEU A 12 -17.79 -43.35 -13.26
N THR A 13 -16.68 -43.42 -12.54
CA THR A 13 -16.42 -42.65 -11.32
C THR A 13 -16.21 -41.17 -11.64
N LEU A 14 -17.18 -40.35 -11.22
CA LEU A 14 -17.03 -39.02 -10.59
C LEU A 14 -15.74 -38.24 -10.92
N LEU A 15 -15.79 -37.44 -11.98
CA LEU A 15 -14.93 -36.25 -12.15
C LEU A 15 -15.73 -35.02 -11.75
N SER A 16 -15.83 -34.75 -10.45
CA SER A 16 -16.49 -33.56 -9.91
C SER A 16 -15.77 -33.07 -8.65
N GLY A 17 -14.46 -32.88 -8.75
CA GLY A 17 -13.69 -32.39 -7.62
C GLY A 17 -12.29 -32.03 -8.02
N LEU A 18 -12.10 -30.83 -8.56
CA LEU A 18 -10.82 -30.07 -8.59
C LEU A 18 -11.04 -28.71 -9.27
N LEU A 19 -11.91 -27.87 -8.70
CA LEU A 19 -12.01 -26.44 -9.04
C LEU A 19 -12.22 -25.56 -7.78
N LEU A 20 -11.84 -26.06 -6.61
CA LEU A 20 -12.00 -25.39 -5.31
C LEU A 20 -10.67 -25.43 -4.54
N ALA A 21 -9.59 -24.90 -5.11
CA ALA A 21 -8.31 -24.73 -4.40
C ALA A 21 -7.33 -23.75 -5.07
N ALA A 22 -7.81 -22.66 -5.68
CA ALA A 22 -6.93 -21.59 -6.17
C ALA A 22 -7.41 -20.18 -5.81
N ALA A 23 -8.34 -20.03 -4.87
CA ALA A 23 -8.49 -18.79 -4.11
C ALA A 23 -7.53 -18.86 -2.91
N ALA A 24 -6.24 -19.07 -3.17
CA ALA A 24 -5.22 -18.70 -2.19
C ALA A 24 -5.33 -17.18 -2.07
N THR A 25 -5.89 -16.74 -0.96
CA THR A 25 -6.21 -15.36 -0.64
C THR A 25 -5.00 -14.47 -0.90
N ALA A 26 -4.99 -13.79 -2.05
CA ALA A 26 -4.27 -12.54 -2.18
C ALA A 26 -4.87 -11.65 -1.10
N GLY A 27 -4.22 -11.58 0.07
CA GLY A 27 -4.72 -10.81 1.20
C GLY A 27 -5.03 -9.39 0.72
N ASP A 28 -6.16 -8.88 1.20
CA ASP A 28 -6.69 -7.55 0.95
C ASP A 28 -5.54 -6.49 0.87
N PRO A 29 -5.42 -5.74 -0.24
CA PRO A 29 -4.34 -4.78 -0.46
C PRO A 29 -4.13 -3.82 0.70
N GLU A 30 -5.21 -3.30 1.28
CA GLU A 30 -5.20 -2.46 2.49
C GLU A 30 -4.46 -3.16 3.63
N THR A 31 -4.90 -4.36 3.98
CA THR A 31 -4.28 -5.16 5.05
C THR A 31 -2.78 -5.37 4.84
N ARG A 32 -2.35 -5.58 3.59
CA ARG A 32 -0.93 -5.80 3.28
C ARG A 32 -0.09 -4.54 3.44
N LEU A 33 -0.61 -3.39 2.99
CA LEU A 33 0.08 -2.12 3.10
C LEU A 33 0.17 -1.67 4.56
N LEU A 34 -0.93 -1.70 5.31
CA LEU A 34 -0.97 -1.36 6.73
C LEU A 34 -0.01 -2.22 7.56
N LYS A 35 -0.03 -3.54 7.34
CA LYS A 35 0.88 -4.44 8.03
C LYS A 35 2.36 -4.15 7.69
N ALA A 36 2.65 -3.69 6.49
CA ALA A 36 4.00 -3.33 6.10
C ALA A 36 4.46 -1.98 6.69
N SER A 37 3.51 -1.11 7.06
CA SER A 37 3.78 0.17 7.70
C SER A 37 3.82 0.12 9.23
N GLU A 38 3.42 -1.00 9.85
CA GLU A 38 3.53 -1.21 11.30
C GLU A 38 4.97 -0.95 11.81
N GLY A 39 5.09 -0.01 12.74
CA GLY A 39 6.36 0.37 13.37
C GLY A 39 7.31 1.17 12.48
N LEU A 40 6.85 1.70 11.34
CA LEU A 40 7.60 2.71 10.60
C LEU A 40 7.47 4.07 11.28
N GLN A 41 8.60 4.74 11.46
CA GLN A 41 8.70 6.05 12.09
C GLN A 41 9.16 7.06 11.05
N MET A 42 8.43 8.18 10.93
CA MET A 42 8.83 9.27 10.03
C MET A 42 10.09 9.96 10.59
N PRO A 43 11.20 10.01 9.83
CA PRO A 43 12.41 10.68 10.28
C PRO A 43 12.17 12.17 10.52
N GLY A 44 12.57 12.66 11.70
CA GLY A 44 12.38 14.05 12.08
C GLY A 44 11.00 14.37 12.66
N SER A 45 10.08 13.40 12.70
CA SER A 45 8.84 13.54 13.48
C SER A 45 9.18 13.59 14.97
N GLU A 46 8.53 14.47 15.71
CA GLU A 46 8.70 14.55 17.15
C GLU A 46 7.98 13.45 17.92
N ALA A 47 7.00 12.82 17.29
CA ALA A 47 6.25 11.71 17.85
C ALA A 47 6.01 10.63 16.81
N ASP A 48 5.84 9.40 17.31
CA ASP A 48 5.37 8.30 16.48
C ASP A 48 3.88 8.52 16.15
N SER A 49 3.55 8.35 14.87
CA SER A 49 2.18 8.48 14.37
C SER A 49 1.71 7.16 13.79
N ASP A 50 0.40 6.95 13.86
CA ASP A 50 -0.24 5.82 13.23
C ASP A 50 -0.19 5.94 11.69
N TRP A 51 -0.56 4.83 11.06
CA TRP A 51 -0.69 4.71 9.62
C TRP A 51 -2.13 4.32 9.28
N TRP A 52 -2.69 5.00 8.29
CA TRP A 52 -4.07 4.78 7.83
C TRP A 52 -4.08 4.41 6.36
N TYR A 53 -5.01 3.56 5.96
CA TYR A 53 -5.28 3.31 4.56
C TYR A 53 -6.23 4.37 4.02
N VAL A 54 -5.98 4.83 2.79
CA VAL A 54 -6.83 5.79 2.09
C VAL A 54 -7.21 5.22 0.72
N SER A 55 -8.43 5.51 0.28
CA SER A 55 -8.96 5.00 -0.99
C SER A 55 -9.93 6.00 -1.60
N TYR A 56 -9.76 6.24 -2.89
CA TYR A 56 -10.53 7.13 -3.74
C TYR A 56 -10.80 6.40 -5.06
N PRO A 57 -11.78 5.48 -5.08
CA PRO A 57 -11.98 4.55 -6.20
C PRO A 57 -12.45 5.23 -7.50
N ASP A 58 -12.99 6.45 -7.40
CA ASP A 58 -13.45 7.23 -8.56
C ASP A 58 -12.34 8.06 -9.21
N GLU A 59 -11.13 8.05 -8.65
CA GLU A 59 -9.97 8.79 -9.18
C GLU A 59 -9.17 7.91 -10.16
N ASP A 60 -9.17 8.29 -11.43
CA ASP A 60 -8.54 7.55 -12.52
C ASP A 60 -7.13 8.07 -12.87
N GLU A 61 -6.66 9.13 -12.24
CA GLU A 61 -5.34 9.72 -12.42
C GLU A 61 -4.74 10.14 -11.07
N LEU A 62 -3.40 10.34 -11.03
CA LEU A 62 -2.78 10.95 -9.85
C LEU A 62 -3.16 12.45 -9.77
N PRO A 63 -3.80 12.91 -8.69
CA PRO A 63 -4.30 14.28 -8.57
C PRO A 63 -3.19 15.33 -8.69
N SER A 64 -3.52 16.51 -9.22
CA SER A 64 -2.60 17.64 -9.18
C SER A 64 -2.45 18.18 -7.76
N VAL A 65 -1.46 19.05 -7.54
CA VAL A 65 -1.29 19.74 -6.25
C VAL A 65 -2.51 20.60 -5.90
N GLU A 66 -3.15 21.18 -6.92
CA GLU A 66 -4.35 22.01 -6.78
C GLU A 66 -5.62 21.19 -6.50
N GLY A 67 -5.73 19.97 -7.03
CA GLY A 67 -6.92 19.11 -6.85
C GLY A 67 -6.86 18.18 -5.64
N PHE A 68 -5.66 17.89 -5.11
CA PHE A 68 -5.51 17.03 -3.94
C PHE A 68 -6.17 17.54 -2.63
N PRO A 69 -6.22 18.86 -2.34
CA PRO A 69 -6.91 19.37 -1.16
C PRO A 69 -8.39 19.00 -1.15
N ASP A 70 -9.09 19.20 -2.28
CA ASP A 70 -10.52 18.91 -2.43
C ASP A 70 -10.82 17.42 -2.15
N LEU A 71 -9.89 16.53 -2.54
CA LEU A 71 -10.01 15.09 -2.35
C LEU A 71 -9.82 14.66 -0.89
N THR A 72 -8.88 15.30 -0.19
CA THR A 72 -8.40 14.85 1.12
C THR A 72 -8.87 15.70 2.30
N GLY A 73 -9.50 16.85 2.02
CA GLY A 73 -9.81 17.87 3.01
C GLY A 73 -8.58 18.63 3.51
N CYS A 74 -7.46 18.54 2.79
CA CYS A 74 -6.20 19.18 3.19
C CYS A 74 -6.10 20.63 2.74
N ASP A 75 -7.15 21.39 3.00
CA ASP A 75 -7.23 22.83 2.75
C ASP A 75 -6.72 23.59 3.97
N SER A 76 -5.48 24.08 3.91
CA SER A 76 -4.98 25.04 4.89
C SER A 76 -4.70 26.40 4.25
N PRO A 77 -5.26 27.49 4.77
CA PRO A 77 -4.98 28.85 4.29
C PRO A 77 -3.56 29.32 4.64
N GLU A 78 -2.92 28.68 5.63
CA GLU A 78 -1.58 29.06 6.12
C GLU A 78 -0.48 28.15 5.59
N GLY A 79 -0.85 27.12 4.82
CA GLY A 79 0.07 26.15 4.26
C GLY A 79 -0.16 25.89 2.77
N GLY A 80 0.25 24.71 2.32
CA GLY A 80 0.20 24.33 0.92
C GLY A 80 0.49 22.85 0.75
N ILE A 81 0.11 22.32 -0.41
CA ILE A 81 0.38 20.94 -0.75
C ILE A 81 1.63 20.90 -1.63
N SER A 82 2.49 19.91 -1.37
CA SER A 82 3.60 19.58 -2.25
C SER A 82 3.46 18.14 -2.72
N ARG A 83 3.59 17.93 -4.04
CA ARG A 83 3.74 16.61 -4.62
C ARG A 83 5.23 16.32 -4.76
N GLN A 84 5.64 15.18 -4.23
CA GLN A 84 7.00 14.67 -4.25
C GLN A 84 7.08 13.40 -5.10
N ASP A 85 8.26 13.15 -5.64
CA ASP A 85 8.55 11.91 -6.35
C ASP A 85 8.56 10.74 -5.36
N PHE A 86 7.80 9.68 -5.68
CA PHE A 86 7.63 8.56 -4.75
C PHE A 86 8.95 7.84 -4.49
N ASP A 87 9.70 7.55 -5.54
CA ASP A 87 10.95 6.79 -5.43
C ASP A 87 12.03 7.57 -4.70
N ALA A 88 12.23 8.84 -5.04
CA ALA A 88 13.18 9.68 -4.35
C ALA A 88 12.85 9.83 -2.86
N THR A 89 11.56 9.92 -2.51
CA THR A 89 11.14 9.99 -1.11
C THR A 89 11.39 8.67 -0.38
N LEU A 90 10.96 7.53 -0.93
CA LEU A 90 11.14 6.23 -0.27
C LEU A 90 12.60 5.76 -0.24
N ASP A 91 13.41 6.09 -1.25
CA ASP A 91 14.85 5.83 -1.24
C ASP A 91 15.52 6.58 -0.09
N ARG A 92 15.14 7.84 0.13
CA ARG A 92 15.66 8.65 1.25
C ARG A 92 15.22 8.11 2.60
N LEU A 93 13.96 7.73 2.74
CA LEU A 93 13.42 7.12 3.97
C LEU A 93 14.01 5.74 4.23
N GLY A 94 14.34 5.01 3.17
CA GLY A 94 14.90 3.66 3.20
C GLY A 94 16.40 3.59 3.42
N ASP A 95 17.10 4.72 3.33
CA ASP A 95 18.56 4.79 3.43
C ASP A 95 19.04 4.60 4.88
N VAL A 96 19.89 3.59 5.08
CA VAL A 96 20.43 3.25 6.41
C VAL A 96 21.73 3.99 6.65
N GLN A 97 21.71 4.90 7.62
CA GLN A 97 22.88 5.69 7.98
C GLN A 97 23.68 5.08 9.15
N PRO A 98 25.02 5.25 9.21
CA PRO A 98 25.85 4.64 10.25
C PRO A 98 25.49 5.05 11.68
N TRP A 99 24.99 6.27 11.86
CA TRP A 99 24.62 6.85 13.15
C TRP A 99 23.23 6.42 13.65
N MET A 100 22.43 5.76 12.80
CA MET A 100 21.09 5.31 13.18
C MET A 100 21.14 4.20 14.22
N ASP A 101 20.24 4.26 15.20
CA ASP A 101 20.00 3.18 16.16
C ASP A 101 19.28 1.97 15.52
N GLU A 102 19.05 0.90 16.30
CA GLU A 102 18.41 -0.31 15.77
C GLU A 102 16.97 -0.09 15.31
N GLY A 103 16.20 0.74 16.03
CA GLY A 103 14.82 1.07 15.70
C GLY A 103 14.74 1.82 14.37
N GLN A 104 15.56 2.86 14.24
CA GLN A 104 15.69 3.65 13.01
C GLN A 104 16.12 2.80 11.82
N ARG A 105 17.13 1.93 11.99
CA ARG A 105 17.57 1.00 10.93
C ARG A 105 16.46 0.02 10.54
N ARG A 106 15.65 -0.42 11.49
CA ARG A 106 14.52 -1.33 11.24
C ARG A 106 13.43 -0.62 10.45
N SER A 107 13.11 0.62 10.81
CA SER A 107 12.16 1.47 10.10
C SER A 107 12.63 1.77 8.67
N ALA A 108 13.89 2.18 8.47
CA ALA A 108 14.44 2.42 7.13
C ALA A 108 14.33 1.19 6.20
N ARG A 109 14.73 0.01 6.70
CA ARG A 109 14.52 -1.24 5.93
C ARG A 109 13.05 -1.55 5.66
N GLY A 110 12.16 -1.07 6.54
CA GLY A 110 10.71 -1.14 6.37
C GLY A 110 10.20 -0.26 5.24
N PHE A 111 10.65 0.99 5.14
CA PHE A 111 10.36 1.85 3.99
C PHE A 111 10.81 1.23 2.67
N ALA A 112 12.01 0.66 2.62
CA ALA A 112 12.47 -0.06 1.42
C ALA A 112 11.59 -1.28 1.07
N ARG A 113 10.99 -1.95 2.05
CA ARG A 113 10.00 -3.01 1.80
C ARG A 113 8.68 -2.43 1.29
N LEU A 114 8.23 -1.33 1.88
CA LEU A 114 6.99 -0.65 1.51
C LEU A 114 7.04 -0.16 0.06
N GLN A 115 8.14 0.48 -0.35
CA GLN A 115 8.37 0.90 -1.74
C GLN A 115 8.18 -0.25 -2.74
N ARG A 116 8.75 -1.42 -2.45
CA ARG A 116 8.59 -2.62 -3.30
C ARG A 116 7.17 -3.17 -3.32
N LEU A 117 6.35 -2.91 -2.29
CA LEU A 117 4.95 -3.31 -2.28
C LEU A 117 4.11 -2.38 -3.14
N PHE A 118 4.34 -1.06 -3.05
CA PHE A 118 3.68 -0.07 -3.89
C PHE A 118 3.95 -0.34 -5.39
N HIS A 119 5.21 -0.53 -5.79
CA HIS A 119 5.57 -0.86 -7.19
C HIS A 119 5.00 -2.17 -7.74
N ARG A 120 4.57 -3.10 -6.87
CA ARG A 120 3.92 -4.34 -7.32
C ARG A 120 2.43 -4.16 -7.57
N ARG A 121 1.83 -3.10 -7.01
CA ARG A 121 0.38 -2.90 -6.96
C ARG A 121 -0.07 -1.79 -7.90
N TYR A 122 0.69 -0.72 -7.97
CA TYR A 122 0.31 0.52 -8.62
C TYR A 122 1.17 0.79 -9.85
N ASP A 123 0.57 1.37 -10.86
CA ASP A 123 1.23 1.75 -12.12
C ASP A 123 1.85 3.15 -12.02
N GLU A 124 1.21 4.02 -11.26
CA GLU A 124 1.63 5.39 -11.01
C GLU A 124 1.71 5.64 -9.51
N LEU A 125 2.71 6.39 -9.06
CA LEU A 125 2.99 6.61 -7.64
C LEU A 125 3.33 8.08 -7.36
N ALA A 126 2.92 8.57 -6.20
CA ALA A 126 3.28 9.90 -5.70
C ALA A 126 3.25 9.97 -4.17
N VAL A 127 3.98 10.94 -3.63
CA VAL A 127 3.86 11.34 -2.22
C VAL A 127 3.33 12.76 -2.15
N TYR A 128 2.31 13.00 -1.34
CA TYR A 128 1.80 14.33 -1.08
C TYR A 128 2.05 14.69 0.38
N ARG A 129 2.68 15.83 0.61
CA ARG A 129 2.86 16.41 1.94
C ARG A 129 2.00 17.66 2.02
N CYS A 130 1.17 17.73 3.03
CA CYS A 130 0.25 18.84 3.24
C CYS A 130 0.72 19.68 4.42
N GLU A 131 1.27 20.85 4.14
CA GLU A 131 1.52 21.83 5.19
C GLU A 131 0.18 22.37 5.66
N THR A 132 -0.14 22.15 6.93
CA THR A 132 -1.40 22.63 7.50
C THR A 132 -1.24 23.98 8.20
N GLY A 133 -0.02 24.53 8.27
CA GLY A 133 0.31 25.67 9.15
C GLY A 133 0.27 25.30 10.64
N THR A 134 0.08 24.02 10.95
CA THR A 134 0.09 23.48 12.31
C THR A 134 1.28 22.54 12.49
N ALA A 135 1.47 22.04 13.72
CA ALA A 135 2.46 21.04 14.03
C ALA A 135 2.20 19.68 13.34
N GLU A 136 0.98 19.42 12.87
CA GLU A 136 0.61 18.16 12.24
C GLU A 136 0.69 18.29 10.72
N VAL A 137 1.59 17.53 10.11
CA VAL A 137 1.80 17.53 8.66
C VAL A 137 1.41 16.15 8.09
N PRO A 138 0.19 16.01 7.53
CA PRO A 138 -0.22 14.78 6.87
C PRO A 138 0.64 14.49 5.64
N ILE A 139 1.05 13.23 5.51
CA ILE A 139 1.83 12.72 4.39
C ILE A 139 1.10 11.51 3.80
N TYR A 140 0.79 11.59 2.52
CA TYR A 140 0.08 10.57 1.76
C TYR A 140 1.04 9.91 0.78
N PHE A 141 1.18 8.60 0.89
CA PHE A 141 1.87 7.73 -0.04
C PHE A 141 0.81 7.02 -0.88
N VAL A 142 0.58 7.49 -2.10
CA VAL A 142 -0.54 7.03 -2.93
C VAL A 142 -0.05 6.45 -4.23
N GLY A 143 -0.82 5.50 -4.75
CA GLY A 143 -0.67 4.96 -6.08
C GLY A 143 -2.01 4.81 -6.77
N ARG A 144 -1.95 4.85 -8.10
CA ARG A 144 -3.11 4.61 -8.97
C ARG A 144 -2.93 3.28 -9.67
N ASP A 145 -4.04 2.57 -9.81
CA ASP A 145 -4.18 1.36 -10.62
C ASP A 145 -5.55 1.30 -11.29
N GLU A 146 -5.98 0.13 -11.77
CA GLU A 146 -7.27 -0.08 -12.42
C GLU A 146 -8.49 0.10 -11.51
N ASP A 147 -8.32 -0.05 -10.19
CA ASP A 147 -9.37 0.11 -9.17
C ASP A 147 -9.45 1.55 -8.62
N GLY A 148 -8.62 2.46 -9.13
CA GLY A 148 -8.55 3.87 -8.74
C GLY A 148 -7.32 4.23 -7.91
N LEU A 149 -7.42 5.34 -7.15
CA LEU A 149 -6.34 5.84 -6.29
C LEU A 149 -6.46 5.25 -4.88
N SER A 150 -5.37 4.72 -4.34
CA SER A 150 -5.31 4.30 -2.93
C SER A 150 -3.89 4.32 -2.38
N GLY A 151 -3.75 4.12 -1.07
CA GLY A 151 -2.43 4.02 -0.46
C GLY A 151 -2.46 4.18 1.05
N LEU A 152 -1.43 4.81 1.57
CA LEU A 152 -1.25 5.02 3.01
C LEU A 152 -1.12 6.49 3.35
N MET A 153 -1.60 6.87 4.52
CA MET A 153 -1.38 8.18 5.12
C MET A 153 -0.75 8.01 6.49
N THR A 154 0.13 8.94 6.86
CA THR A 154 0.64 9.12 8.23
C THR A 154 0.78 10.60 8.53
N ILE A 155 1.13 10.95 9.77
CA ILE A 155 1.33 12.33 10.21
C ILE A 155 2.78 12.50 10.65
N ASN A 156 3.43 13.55 10.16
CA ASN A 156 4.70 14.03 10.70
C ASN A 156 4.43 15.16 11.69
N ILE A 157 4.94 15.05 12.92
CA ILE A 157 4.78 16.07 13.95
C ILE A 157 6.01 16.98 13.96
N GLU A 158 5.81 18.29 13.80
CA GLU A 158 6.85 19.33 13.68
C GLU A 158 6.65 20.44 14.73
N THR A 159 7.73 21.07 15.22
CA THR A 159 7.67 22.25 16.12
C THR A 159 8.28 23.52 15.55
#